data_AF-A0A973FQF0-F1
#
_entry.id   AF-A0A973FQF0-F1
#
_cell.length_a   1.000
_cell.length_b   1.000
_cell.length_c   1.000
_cell.angle_alpha   90.00
_cell.angle_beta   90.00
_cell.angle_gamma   90.00
#
_symmetry.space_group_name_H-M   'P 1'
#
loop_
_entity.id
_entity.type
_entity.pdbx_description
1 polymer ?
#
loop_
_entity_poly.entity_id
_entity_poly.type
_entity_poly.pdbx_seq_one_letter_code
_entity_poly.pdbx_strand_id
1 'polypeptide(L)'
;MPSQQTIPAHPVAAHTARESFTSSIGVLAATLGSAVGLGNIWKFPSLTGTSGGAAFLVAYLISTLLVGLPVMIAEIAIGRAARANAVSALQALAPRRQPWWLVGAAGIISAFLILAFYTEVAAWVFAYIVRAASGSLRSTDPAVMTGAFQGLLSDPV
;
A
#
# COMPACT_ATOMS: atom_id res chain seq x y z
N MET A 1 -51.40 39.48 1.16
CA MET A 1 -50.54 38.84 0.13
C MET A 1 -49.18 38.59 0.77
N PRO A 2 -48.82 37.34 1.15
CA PRO A 2 -47.55 37.07 1.82
C PRO A 2 -46.40 37.05 0.80
N SER A 3 -45.32 37.74 1.17
CA SER A 3 -44.02 37.83 0.51
C SER A 3 -43.39 36.46 0.23
N GLN A 4 -43.11 36.17 -1.03
CA GLN A 4 -42.30 35.03 -1.48
C GLN A 4 -40.86 35.18 -0.99
N GLN A 5 -40.47 34.39 0.01
CA GLN A 5 -39.09 34.23 0.44
C GLN A 5 -38.31 33.45 -0.62
N THR A 6 -37.42 34.12 -1.36
CA THR A 6 -36.46 33.45 -2.23
C THR A 6 -35.42 32.74 -1.38
N ILE A 7 -35.51 31.40 -1.34
CA ILE A 7 -34.50 30.54 -0.72
C ILE A 7 -33.16 30.77 -1.44
N PRO A 8 -32.07 31.15 -0.75
CA PRO A 8 -30.76 31.28 -1.40
C PRO A 8 -30.29 29.91 -1.87
N ALA A 9 -30.02 29.79 -3.17
CA ALA A 9 -29.40 28.59 -3.74
C ALA A 9 -28.04 28.36 -3.08
N HIS A 10 -27.90 27.27 -2.33
CA HIS A 10 -26.60 26.82 -1.84
C HIS A 10 -25.71 26.52 -3.05
N PRO A 11 -24.49 27.10 -3.14
CA PRO A 11 -23.56 26.76 -4.21
C PRO A 11 -23.18 25.28 -4.06
N VAL A 12 -23.62 24.46 -5.01
CA VAL A 12 -23.20 23.07 -5.15
C VAL A 12 -21.69 23.10 -5.40
N ALA A 13 -20.92 22.47 -4.51
CA ALA A 13 -19.47 22.43 -4.55
C ALA A 13 -18.97 22.11 -5.98
N ALA A 14 -18.01 22.91 -6.46
CA ALA A 14 -17.41 22.78 -7.78
C ALA A 14 -16.88 21.35 -7.99
N HIS A 15 -17.17 20.77 -9.15
CA HIS A 15 -16.65 19.46 -9.56
C HIS A 15 -15.13 19.61 -9.73
N THR A 16 -14.34 19.20 -8.74
CA THR A 16 -12.88 19.20 -8.84
C THR A 16 -12.47 18.34 -10.02
N ALA A 17 -11.80 18.94 -11.00
CA ALA A 17 -11.28 18.22 -12.16
C ALA A 17 -10.35 17.10 -11.68
N ARG A 18 -10.53 15.89 -12.21
CA ARG A 18 -9.75 14.72 -11.80
C ARG A 18 -8.30 14.86 -12.26
N GLU A 19 -7.37 14.71 -11.32
CA GLU A 19 -5.95 14.69 -11.61
C GLU A 19 -5.57 13.49 -12.50
N SER A 20 -4.63 13.71 -13.42
CA SER A 20 -4.10 12.69 -14.32
C SER A 20 -2.60 12.82 -14.43
N PHE A 21 -1.91 11.70 -14.59
CA PHE A 21 -0.47 11.71 -14.81
C PHE A 21 -0.11 12.36 -16.15
N THR A 22 0.82 13.31 -16.10
CA THR A 22 1.32 14.04 -17.28
C THR A 22 2.21 13.17 -18.18
N SER A 23 2.80 12.09 -17.66
CA SER A 23 3.75 11.24 -18.41
C SER A 23 3.61 9.77 -18.06
N SER A 24 3.82 8.91 -19.07
CA SER A 24 3.90 7.45 -18.91
C SER A 24 5.02 7.01 -17.96
N ILE A 25 6.13 7.76 -17.89
CA ILE A 25 7.20 7.49 -16.93
C ILE A 25 6.71 7.74 -15.51
N GLY A 26 5.90 8.79 -15.30
CA GLY A 26 5.29 9.08 -14.00
C GLY A 26 4.34 7.96 -13.55
N VAL A 27 3.53 7.44 -14.48
CA VAL A 27 2.68 6.26 -14.21
C VAL A 27 3.54 5.05 -13.81
N LEU A 28 4.57 4.74 -14.61
CA LEU A 28 5.45 3.60 -14.37
C LEU A 28 6.13 3.70 -13.00
N ALA A 29 6.72 4.87 -12.70
CA ALA A 29 7.39 5.12 -11.42
C ALA A 29 6.44 4.99 -10.23
N ALA A 30 5.21 5.52 -10.33
CA ALA A 30 4.20 5.38 -9.28
C ALA A 30 3.80 3.92 -9.06
N THR A 31 3.57 3.15 -10.14
CA THR A 31 3.25 1.72 -10.03
C THR A 31 4.41 0.89 -9.48
N LEU A 32 5.64 1.14 -9.93
CA LEU A 32 6.83 0.43 -9.43
C LEU A 32 7.10 0.77 -7.97
N GLY A 33 6.98 2.03 -7.58
CA GLY A 33 7.12 2.46 -6.18
C GLY A 33 6.04 1.89 -5.27
N SER A 34 4.83 1.66 -5.79
CA SER A 34 3.76 0.98 -5.05
C SER A 34 4.00 -0.53 -4.91
N ALA A 35 4.64 -1.17 -5.89
CA ALA A 35 4.85 -2.62 -5.90
C ALA A 35 6.15 -3.04 -5.20
N VAL A 36 7.20 -2.23 -5.31
CA VAL A 36 8.52 -2.50 -4.71
C VAL A 36 8.61 -1.74 -3.39
N GLY A 37 8.62 -2.48 -2.29
CA GLY A 37 8.67 -1.89 -0.96
C GLY A 37 9.45 -2.71 0.03
N LEU A 38 9.35 -2.29 1.29
CA LEU A 38 10.08 -2.87 2.42
C LEU A 38 9.85 -4.38 2.53
N GLY A 39 8.63 -4.87 2.29
CA GLY A 39 8.31 -6.31 2.33
C GLY A 39 9.26 -7.20 1.51
N ASN A 40 9.76 -6.72 0.37
CA ASN A 40 10.71 -7.47 -0.46
C ASN A 40 12.12 -7.52 0.14
N ILE A 41 12.46 -6.57 1.03
CA ILE A 41 13.80 -6.45 1.63
C ILE A 41 13.91 -7.28 2.90
N TRP A 42 12.90 -7.28 3.77
CA TRP A 42 12.99 -7.96 5.08
C TRP A 42 12.10 -9.21 5.16
N LYS A 43 10.83 -9.11 4.76
CA LYS A 43 9.85 -10.19 4.96
C LYS A 43 10.08 -11.32 3.98
N PHE A 44 10.33 -11.01 2.71
CA PHE A 44 10.52 -12.03 1.66
C PHE A 44 11.75 -12.92 1.90
N PRO A 45 12.95 -12.39 2.21
CA PRO A 45 14.10 -13.25 2.51
C PRO A 45 13.91 -14.06 3.78
N SER A 46 13.30 -13.47 4.81
CA SER A 46 13.00 -14.16 6.08
C SER A 46 12.05 -15.35 5.88
N LEU A 47 10.95 -15.14 5.13
CA LEU A 47 10.01 -16.21 4.78
C LEU A 47 10.66 -17.26 3.90
N THR A 48 11.43 -16.85 2.89
CA THR A 48 12.13 -17.79 2.00
C THR A 48 13.12 -18.65 2.79
N GLY A 49 13.91 -18.05 3.67
CA GLY A 49 14.88 -18.77 4.51
C GLY A 49 14.24 -19.77 5.47
N THR A 50 13.07 -19.45 6.02
CA THR A 50 12.35 -20.32 6.98
C THR A 50 11.41 -21.33 6.32
N SER A 51 10.96 -21.10 5.09
CA SER A 51 9.92 -21.89 4.41
C SER A 51 10.46 -22.90 3.38
N GLY A 52 11.73 -23.28 3.47
CA GLY A 52 12.34 -24.27 2.57
C GLY A 52 13.01 -23.69 1.31
N GLY A 53 13.34 -22.39 1.33
CA GLY A 53 14.23 -21.76 0.36
C GLY A 53 13.73 -21.84 -1.08
N ALA A 54 14.40 -22.64 -1.90
CA ALA A 54 14.10 -22.78 -3.33
C ALA A 54 12.70 -23.37 -3.59
N ALA A 55 12.22 -24.30 -2.77
CA ALA A 55 10.89 -24.89 -2.93
C ALA A 55 9.79 -23.83 -2.72
N PHE A 56 9.94 -22.99 -1.69
CA PHE A 56 9.07 -21.84 -1.47
C PHE A 56 9.12 -20.86 -2.64
N LEU A 57 10.31 -20.57 -3.17
CA LEU A 57 10.47 -19.64 -4.29
C LEU A 57 9.72 -20.10 -5.55
N VAL A 58 9.76 -21.39 -5.88
CA VAL A 58 9.02 -21.95 -7.01
C VAL A 58 7.51 -21.79 -6.80
N ALA A 59 7.00 -22.14 -5.61
CA ALA A 59 5.59 -21.97 -5.28
C ALA A 59 5.16 -20.49 -5.30
N TYR A 60 6.02 -19.60 -4.79
CA TYR A 60 5.82 -18.15 -4.83
C TYR A 60 5.72 -17.63 -6.27
N LEU A 61 6.60 -18.07 -7.18
CA LEU A 61 6.55 -17.67 -8.58
C LEU A 61 5.30 -18.19 -9.29
N ILE A 62 4.94 -19.46 -9.08
CA ILE A 62 3.74 -20.06 -9.68
C ILE A 62 2.48 -19.31 -9.20
N SER A 63 2.34 -19.08 -7.89
CA SER A 63 1.20 -18.34 -7.34
C SER A 63 1.17 -16.88 -7.81
N THR A 64 2.32 -16.22 -7.94
CA THR A 64 2.41 -14.86 -8.48
C THR A 64 1.93 -14.81 -9.93
N LEU A 65 2.34 -15.75 -10.77
CA LEU A 65 1.94 -15.80 -12.17
C LEU A 65 0.47 -16.20 -12.38
N LEU A 66 -0.02 -17.15 -11.58
CA LEU A 66 -1.38 -17.69 -11.75
C LEU A 66 -2.46 -16.90 -11.00
N VAL A 67 -2.11 -16.19 -9.93
CA VAL A 67 -3.08 -15.46 -9.10
C VAL A 67 -2.75 -13.97 -9.10
N GLY A 68 -1.51 -13.60 -8.74
CA GLY A 68 -1.12 -12.19 -8.62
C GLY A 68 -1.26 -11.42 -9.93
N LEU A 69 -0.73 -11.96 -11.02
CA LEU A 69 -0.76 -11.30 -12.34
C LEU A 69 -2.21 -11.14 -12.87
N PRO A 70 -3.08 -12.16 -12.89
CA PRO A 70 -4.48 -11.97 -13.28
C PRO A 70 -5.24 -10.97 -12.42
N VAL A 71 -5.04 -11.00 -11.10
CA VAL A 71 -5.68 -10.04 -10.18
C VAL A 71 -5.23 -8.61 -10.48
N MET A 72 -3.92 -8.38 -10.67
CA MET A 72 -3.39 -7.07 -11.04
C MET A 72 -3.97 -6.56 -12.37
N ILE A 73 -4.08 -7.42 -13.38
CA ILE A 73 -4.69 -7.06 -14.67
C ILE A 73 -6.16 -6.68 -14.48
N ALA A 74 -6.90 -7.44 -13.66
CA ALA A 74 -8.30 -7.16 -13.37
C ALA A 74 -8.49 -5.81 -12.64
N GLU A 75 -7.68 -5.53 -11.62
CA GLU A 75 -7.73 -4.27 -10.87
C GLU A 75 -7.42 -3.06 -11.77
N ILE A 76 -6.41 -3.17 -12.62
CA ILE A 76 -6.05 -2.12 -13.59
C ILE A 76 -7.18 -1.92 -14.61
N ALA A 77 -7.77 -3.00 -15.12
CA ALA A 77 -8.88 -2.93 -16.07
C ALA A 77 -10.12 -2.24 -15.46
N ILE A 78 -10.50 -2.64 -14.23
CA ILE A 78 -11.61 -2.02 -13.48
C ILE A 78 -11.33 -0.54 -13.24
N GLY A 79 -10.13 -0.19 -12.77
CA GLY A 79 -9.74 1.20 -12.51
C GLY A 79 -9.76 2.07 -13.77
N ARG A 80 -9.32 1.54 -14.91
CA ARG A 80 -9.36 2.24 -16.21
C ARG A 80 -10.77 2.42 -16.75
N ALA A 81 -11.63 1.41 -16.62
CA ALA A 81 -13.01 1.46 -17.10
C ALA A 81 -13.88 2.38 -16.22
N ALA A 82 -13.74 2.27 -14.90
CA ALA A 82 -14.54 3.05 -13.96
C ALA A 82 -14.08 4.50 -13.84
N ARG A 83 -12.76 4.75 -13.98
CA ARG A 83 -12.13 6.03 -13.63
C ARG A 83 -12.72 6.53 -12.31
N ALA A 84 -12.59 5.76 -11.23
CA ALA A 84 -13.13 6.05 -9.91
C ALA A 84 -12.26 5.40 -8.82
N ASN A 85 -12.46 5.78 -7.56
CA ASN A 85 -11.82 5.09 -6.43
C ASN A 85 -12.35 3.64 -6.32
N ALA A 86 -11.70 2.77 -5.54
CA ALA A 86 -12.01 1.34 -5.47
C ALA A 86 -13.49 1.03 -5.13
N VAL A 87 -14.08 1.74 -4.16
CA VAL A 87 -15.47 1.53 -3.73
C VAL A 87 -16.44 2.01 -4.81
N SER A 88 -16.27 3.25 -5.28
CA SER A 88 -17.13 3.84 -6.31
C SER A 88 -17.03 3.09 -7.65
N ALA A 89 -15.85 2.56 -7.99
CA ALA A 89 -15.65 1.76 -9.19
C ALA A 89 -16.49 0.48 -9.16
N LEU A 90 -16.47 -0.23 -8.04
CA LEU A 90 -17.27 -1.44 -7.87
C LEU A 90 -18.77 -1.14 -7.75
N GLN A 91 -19.16 0.01 -7.18
CA GLN A 91 -20.56 0.45 -7.21
C GLN A 91 -21.05 0.78 -8.62
N ALA A 92 -20.19 1.34 -9.47
CA ALA A 92 -20.54 1.75 -10.82
C ALA A 92 -20.56 0.59 -11.83
N LEU A 93 -19.61 -0.33 -11.74
CA LEU A 93 -19.43 -1.41 -12.72
C LEU A 93 -20.15 -2.71 -12.34
N ALA A 94 -20.43 -2.95 -11.07
CA ALA A 94 -21.03 -4.21 -10.65
C ALA A 94 -22.56 -4.26 -10.88
N PRO A 95 -23.15 -5.47 -11.00
CA PRO A 95 -24.58 -5.64 -11.14
C PRO A 95 -25.36 -4.95 -10.02
N ARG A 96 -26.43 -4.23 -10.39
CA ARG A 96 -27.29 -3.54 -9.44
C ARG A 96 -27.83 -4.53 -8.41
N ARG A 97 -27.81 -4.12 -7.13
CA ARG A 97 -28.24 -4.87 -5.92
C ARG A 97 -27.26 -5.92 -5.38
N GLN A 98 -26.06 -6.07 -5.94
CA GLN A 98 -25.03 -6.93 -5.34
C GLN A 98 -24.01 -6.11 -4.53
N PRO A 99 -23.59 -6.59 -3.34
CA PRO A 99 -22.76 -5.82 -2.41
C PRO A 99 -21.27 -5.80 -2.77
N TRP A 100 -20.89 -5.64 -4.04
CA TRP A 100 -19.49 -5.64 -4.48
C TRP A 100 -18.66 -4.49 -3.91
N TRP A 101 -19.32 -3.42 -3.47
CA TRP A 101 -18.66 -2.31 -2.79
C TRP A 101 -17.95 -2.72 -1.49
N LEU A 102 -18.35 -3.85 -0.86
CA LEU A 102 -17.67 -4.42 0.31
C LEU A 102 -16.22 -4.80 -0.01
N VAL A 103 -15.94 -5.31 -1.22
CA VAL A 103 -14.58 -5.69 -1.61
C VAL A 103 -13.68 -4.46 -1.68
N GLY A 104 -14.19 -3.37 -2.26
CA GLY A 104 -13.49 -2.08 -2.29
C GLY A 104 -13.27 -1.50 -0.89
N ALA A 105 -14.27 -1.62 -0.02
CA ALA A 105 -14.17 -1.15 1.36
C ALA A 105 -13.16 -1.99 2.18
N ALA A 106 -13.18 -3.31 2.01
CA ALA A 106 -12.21 -4.22 2.61
C ALA A 106 -10.79 -3.92 2.13
N GLY A 107 -10.61 -3.56 0.85
CA GLY A 107 -9.34 -3.10 0.31
C GLY A 107 -8.82 -1.83 0.98
N ILE A 108 -9.68 -0.83 1.19
CA ILE A 108 -9.32 0.41 1.90
C ILE A 108 -8.93 0.13 3.36
N ILE A 109 -9.70 -0.69 4.06
CA ILE A 109 -9.39 -1.09 5.45
C ILE A 109 -8.06 -1.84 5.50
N SER A 110 -7.84 -2.77 4.57
CA SER A 110 -6.58 -3.53 4.48
C SER A 110 -5.39 -2.61 4.23
N ALA A 111 -5.51 -1.66 3.30
CA ALA A 111 -4.47 -0.68 3.02
C ALA A 111 -4.14 0.17 4.26
N PHE A 112 -5.17 0.60 5.01
CA PHE A 112 -4.97 1.35 6.26
C PHE A 112 -4.25 0.52 7.33
N LEU A 113 -4.65 -0.73 7.53
CA LEU A 113 -4.01 -1.63 8.51
C LEU A 113 -2.55 -1.95 8.12
N ILE A 114 -2.30 -2.19 6.83
CA ILE A 114 -0.95 -2.39 6.31
C ILE A 114 -0.11 -1.14 6.55
N LEU A 115 -0.66 0.06 6.29
CA LEU A 115 0.06 1.31 6.53
C LEU A 115 0.43 1.48 8.00
N ALA A 116 -0.50 1.22 8.93
CA ALA A 116 -0.22 1.31 10.37
C ALA A 116 0.98 0.43 10.77
N PHE A 117 0.97 -0.84 10.35
CA PHE A 117 2.11 -1.73 10.58
C PHE A 117 3.40 -1.26 9.88
N TYR A 118 3.31 -0.75 8.64
CA TYR A 118 4.48 -0.28 7.89
C TYR A 118 5.13 0.97 8.50
N THR A 119 4.37 1.82 9.20
CA THR A 119 4.95 3.00 9.89
C THR A 119 5.91 2.59 11.01
N GLU A 120 5.61 1.52 11.74
CA GLU A 120 6.48 0.98 12.80
C GLU A 120 7.80 0.48 12.21
N VAL A 121 7.74 -0.33 11.14
CA VAL A 121 8.95 -0.84 10.48
C VAL A 121 9.78 0.31 9.88
N ALA A 122 9.12 1.34 9.32
CA ALA A 122 9.80 2.53 8.82
C ALA A 122 10.52 3.31 9.94
N ALA A 123 9.95 3.37 11.14
CA ALA A 123 10.60 4.00 12.30
C ALA A 123 11.91 3.32 12.67
N TRP A 124 11.95 1.98 12.67
CA TRP A 124 13.20 1.24 12.88
C TRP A 124 14.23 1.58 11.80
N VAL A 125 13.84 1.57 10.53
CA VAL A 125 14.75 1.93 9.42
C VAL A 125 15.34 3.33 9.64
N PHE A 126 14.52 4.31 10.03
CA PHE A 126 14.98 5.67 10.28
C PHE A 126 15.95 5.76 11.47
N ALA A 127 15.68 5.03 12.56
CA ALA A 127 16.58 4.94 13.70
C ALA A 127 17.94 4.34 13.29
N TYR A 128 17.95 3.33 12.43
CA TYR A 128 19.18 2.73 11.90
C TYR A 128 19.94 3.66 10.94
N ILE A 129 19.26 4.50 10.15
CA ILE A 129 19.91 5.52 9.32
C ILE A 129 20.70 6.51 10.19
N VAL A 130 20.09 6.99 11.28
CA VAL A 130 20.76 7.91 12.21
C VAL A 130 21.95 7.24 12.90
N ARG A 131 21.80 5.99 13.35
CA ARG A 131 22.87 5.19 13.97
C ARG A 131 24.01 4.86 12.99
N ALA A 132 23.69 4.66 11.71
CA ALA A 132 24.68 4.49 10.65
C ALA A 132 25.47 5.79 10.42
N ALA A 133 24.78 6.93 10.34
CA ALA A 133 25.39 8.23 10.15
C ALA A 133 26.27 8.65 11.34
N SER A 134 25.87 8.33 12.58
CA SER A 134 26.67 8.60 13.78
C SER A 134 27.87 7.66 13.95
N GLY A 135 27.99 6.63 13.12
CA GLY A 135 29.09 5.67 13.18
C GLY A 135 28.97 4.63 14.29
N SER A 136 27.81 4.54 14.94
CA SER A 136 27.51 3.60 16.03
C SER A 136 27.36 2.14 15.56
N LEU A 137 27.30 1.89 14.25
CA LEU A 137 27.11 0.57 13.64
C LEU A 137 28.40 -0.03 13.05
N ARG A 138 29.59 0.38 13.53
CA ARG A 138 30.88 -0.09 12.99
C ARG A 138 31.31 -1.50 13.42
N SER A 139 30.49 -2.21 14.20
CA SER A 139 30.78 -3.58 14.61
C SER A 139 30.14 -4.60 13.66
N THR A 140 30.89 -5.65 13.33
CA THR A 140 30.39 -6.79 12.52
C THR A 140 29.95 -7.96 13.41
N ASP A 141 30.06 -7.83 14.74
CA ASP A 141 29.68 -8.88 15.68
C ASP A 141 28.15 -9.04 15.73
N PRO A 142 27.61 -10.23 15.36
CA PRO A 142 26.18 -10.50 15.41
C PRO A 142 25.55 -10.32 16.80
N ALA A 143 26.29 -10.59 17.88
CA ALA A 143 25.78 -10.45 19.24
C ALA A 143 25.54 -8.97 19.58
N VAL A 144 26.45 -8.09 19.18
CA VAL A 144 26.34 -6.64 19.38
C VAL A 144 25.19 -6.06 18.55
N MET A 145 25.05 -6.48 17.30
CA MET A 145 23.95 -6.02 16.44
C MET A 145 22.58 -6.50 16.91
N THR A 146 22.49 -7.74 17.39
CA THR A 146 21.25 -8.30 17.95
C THR A 146 20.86 -7.58 19.24
N GLY A 147 21.82 -7.32 20.13
CA GLY A 147 21.57 -6.55 21.35
C GLY A 147 21.11 -5.12 21.07
N ALA A 148 21.70 -4.45 20.08
CA ALA A 148 21.29 -3.12 19.66
C ALA A 148 19.85 -3.09 19.10
N PHE A 149 19.46 -4.12 18.35
CA PHE A 149 18.08 -4.25 17.85
C PHE A 149 17.09 -4.54 18.98
N GLN A 150 17.40 -5.47 19.87
CA GLN A 150 16.55 -5.78 21.04
C GLN A 150 16.38 -4.56 21.94
N GLY A 151 17.44 -3.78 22.16
CA GLY A 151 17.37 -2.52 22.89
C GLY A 151 16.42 -1.52 22.24
N LEU A 152 16.43 -1.40 20.91
CA LEU A 152 15.51 -0.54 20.16
C LEU A 152 14.05 -1.01 20.27
N LEU A 153 13.82 -2.32 20.35
CA LEU A 153 12.47 -2.87 20.52
C LEU A 153 11.94 -2.67 21.95
N SER A 154 12.80 -2.76 22.96
CA SER A 154 12.42 -2.60 24.37
C SER A 154 12.29 -1.13 24.80
N ASP A 155 13.05 -0.24 24.16
CA ASP A 155 13.10 1.19 24.46
C ASP A 155 13.19 1.97 23.13
N PRO A 156 12.04 2.29 22.50
CA PRO A 156 12.00 2.88 21.16
C PRO A 156 12.40 4.37 21.09
N VAL A 157 13.15 4.90 22.08
CA VAL A 157 13.39 6.31 22.46
C VAL A 157 12.40 6.81 23.51
#